data_AF-X1QIB3-F1
#
_entry.id   AF-X1QIB3-F1
#
_cell.length_a   1.000
_cell.length_b   1.000
_cell.length_c   1.000
_cell.angle_alpha   90.00
_cell.angle_beta   90.00
_cell.angle_gamma   90.00
#
_symmetry.space_group_name_H-M   'P 1'
#
loop_
_entity.id
_entity.type
_entity.pdbx_description
1 polymer ?
#
loop_
_entity_poly.entity_id
_entity_poly.type
_entity_poly.pdbx_seq_one_letter_code
_entity_poly.pdbx_strand_id
1 'polypeptide(L)' 'MPKRINKIKFYLTEEISDILGLSQYSVVKYIHQGRIHAIKIGSAWHISNESLNEFLKTGGTKKVTME' A
#
# COMPACT_ATOMS: atom_id res chain seq x y z
N MET A 1 6.85 12.08 5.20
CA MET A 1 7.99 11.52 5.97
C MET A 1 7.68 10.08 6.38
N PRO A 2 8.41 9.07 5.86
CA PRO A 2 8.15 7.66 6.17
C PRO A 2 8.50 7.34 7.62
N LYS A 3 7.54 6.82 8.39
CA LYS A 3 7.76 6.35 9.76
C LYS A 3 8.39 4.96 9.72
N ARG A 4 9.50 4.80 10.44
CA ARG A 4 10.15 3.50 10.64
C ARG A 4 9.64 2.91 11.95
N ILE A 5 8.93 1.79 11.87
CA ILE A 5 8.50 1.03 13.04
C ILE A 5 9.20 -0.33 12.93
N ASN A 6 10.00 -0.68 13.92
CA ASN A 6 10.68 -1.99 13.99
C ASN A 6 11.55 -2.35 12.75
N LYS A 7 12.31 -1.37 12.20
CA LYS A 7 13.12 -1.47 10.96
C LYS A 7 12.33 -1.67 9.65
N ILE A 8 11.01 -1.77 9.71
CA ILE A 8 10.16 -1.84 8.52
C ILE A 8 9.80 -0.41 8.10
N LYS A 9 10.00 -0.11 6.82
CA LYS A 9 9.59 1.17 6.23
C LYS A 9 8.11 1.10 5.90
N PHE A 10 7.35 2.04 6.47
CA PHE A 10 5.95 2.25 6.13
C PHE A 10 5.79 3.56 5.37
N TYR A 11 4.97 3.50 4.33
CA TYR A 11 4.53 4.62 3.52
C TYR A 11 3.10 4.97 3.88
N LEU A 12 2.77 6.24 3.84
CA LEU A 12 1.39 6.71 3.96
C LEU A 12 0.73 6.70 2.58
N THR A 13 -0.60 6.81 2.55
CA THR A 13 -1.35 6.94 1.29
C THR A 13 -0.86 8.09 0.40
N GLU A 14 -0.39 9.17 1.01
CA GLU A 14 0.15 10.33 0.30
C GLU A 14 1.49 10.01 -0.38
N GLU A 15 2.36 9.26 0.29
CA GLU A 15 3.66 8.86 -0.25
C GLU A 15 3.47 7.80 -1.36
N ILE A 16 2.53 6.87 -1.19
CA ILE A 16 2.17 5.90 -2.24
C ILE A 16 1.55 6.60 -3.45
N SER A 17 0.74 7.63 -3.21
CA SER A 17 0.15 8.48 -4.25
C SER A 17 1.24 9.14 -5.10
N ASP A 18 2.27 9.69 -4.47
CA ASP A 18 3.43 10.28 -5.14
C ASP A 18 4.26 9.22 -5.91
N ILE A 19 4.59 8.10 -5.26
CA ILE A 19 5.39 7.02 -5.87
C ILE A 19 4.71 6.40 -7.09
N LEU A 20 3.40 6.16 -7.03
CA LEU A 20 2.65 5.52 -8.11
C LEU A 20 2.08 6.53 -9.12
N GLY A 21 2.17 7.83 -8.85
CA GLY A 21 1.53 8.88 -9.66
C GLY A 21 -0.01 8.75 -9.68
N LEU A 22 -0.61 8.24 -8.61
CA LEU A 22 -2.05 8.01 -8.48
C LEU A 22 -2.68 9.00 -7.51
N SER A 23 -3.98 9.25 -7.63
CA SER A 23 -4.71 10.02 -6.60
C SER A 23 -4.77 9.25 -5.27
N GLN A 24 -4.77 9.97 -4.14
CA GLN A 24 -4.96 9.36 -2.81
C GLN A 24 -6.25 8.52 -2.74
N TYR A 25 -7.31 8.97 -3.42
CA TYR A 25 -8.56 8.22 -3.53
C TYR A 25 -8.35 6.86 -4.21
N SER A 26 -7.59 6.81 -5.32
CA SER A 26 -7.26 5.56 -6.01
C SER A 26 -6.45 4.61 -5.12
N VAL A 27 -5.48 5.13 -4.37
CA VAL A 27 -4.69 4.34 -3.42
C VAL A 27 -5.59 3.74 -2.35
N VAL A 28 -6.46 4.55 -1.74
CA VAL A 28 -7.43 4.08 -0.74
C VAL A 28 -8.38 3.05 -1.34
N LYS A 29 -8.86 3.25 -2.57
CA LYS A 29 -9.69 2.27 -3.28
C LYS A 29 -8.95 0.94 -3.46
N TYR A 30 -7.67 0.96 -3.82
CA TYR A 30 -6.87 -0.26 -3.97
C TYR A 30 -6.62 -0.99 -2.65
N ILE A 31 -6.49 -0.25 -1.55
CA ILE A 31 -6.45 -0.82 -0.20
C ILE A 31 -7.78 -1.53 0.12
N HIS A 32 -8.91 -0.87 -0.09
CA HIS A 32 -10.24 -1.45 0.16
C HIS A 32 -10.53 -2.66 -0.74
N GLN A 33 -10.01 -2.67 -1.97
CA GLN A 33 -10.12 -3.80 -2.90
C GLN A 33 -9.18 -4.96 -2.54
N GLY A 34 -8.29 -4.80 -1.55
CA GLY A 34 -7.28 -5.78 -1.18
C GLY A 34 -6.17 -5.95 -2.21
N ARG A 35 -5.99 -4.98 -3.12
CA ARG A 35 -4.90 -4.96 -4.11
C ARG A 35 -3.58 -4.49 -3.47
N ILE A 36 -3.68 -3.59 -2.49
CA ILE A 36 -2.54 -3.11 -1.71
C ILE A 36 -2.80 -3.45 -0.24
N HIS A 37 -1.93 -4.25 0.36
CA HIS A 37 -2.00 -4.52 1.80
C HIS A 37 -1.52 -3.31 2.61
N ALA A 38 -2.40 -2.78 3.46
CA ALA A 38 -2.12 -1.65 4.34
C ALA A 38 -2.67 -1.90 5.75
N ILE A 39 -2.00 -1.34 6.75
CA ILE A 39 -2.39 -1.42 8.16
C ILE A 39 -2.93 -0.04 8.57
N LYS A 40 -4.13 0.00 9.15
CA LYS A 40 -4.67 1.23 9.71
C LYS A 40 -4.05 1.48 11.09
N ILE A 41 -3.29 2.56 11.23
CA ILE A 41 -2.67 2.96 12.49
C ILE A 41 -3.16 4.38 12.80
N GLY A 42 -4.04 4.49 13.81
CA GLY A 42 -4.77 5.72 14.09
C GLY A 42 -5.73 6.09 12.95
N SER A 43 -5.64 7.33 12.46
CA SER A 43 -6.45 7.84 11.34
C SER A 43 -5.84 7.55 9.96
N ALA A 44 -4.61 7.04 9.89
CA ALA A 44 -3.88 6.91 8.62
C ALA A 44 -3.57 5.45 8.24
N TRP A 45 -3.53 5.19 6.94
CA TRP A 45 -3.14 3.91 6.36
C TRP A 45 -1.63 3.85 6.16
N HIS A 46 -1.02 2.79 6.67
CA HIS A 46 0.40 2.53 6.59
C HIS A 46 0.64 1.31 5.69
N ILE A 47 1.29 1.54 4.56
CA ILE A 47 1.63 0.53 3.56
C ILE A 47 3.08 0.12 3.80
N SER A 48 3.34 -1.17 4.02
CA SER A 48 4.73 -1.65 4.15
C SER A 48 5.43 -1.63 2.80
N ASN A 49 6.76 -1.45 2.81
CA ASN A 49 7.57 -1.54 1.60
C ASN A 49 7.43 -2.88 0.86
N GLU A 50 7.19 -3.97 1.62
CA GLU A 50 6.95 -5.29 1.05
C GLU A 50 5.64 -5.36 0.26
N SER A 51 4.54 -4.85 0.83
CA SER A 51 3.24 -4.77 0.13
C SER A 51 3.32 -3.92 -1.13
N LEU A 52 4.05 -2.81 -1.09
CA LEU A 52 4.24 -1.97 -2.28
C LEU A 52 5.01 -2.72 -3.36
N ASN A 53 6.10 -3.41 -3.00
CA ASN A 53 6.88 -4.20 -3.94
C ASN A 53 6.06 -5.36 -4.54
N GLU A 54 5.21 -6.00 -3.74
CA GLU A 54 4.28 -7.02 -4.22
C GLU A 54 3.26 -6.44 -5.22
N PHE A 55 2.71 -5.26 -4.93
CA PHE A 55 1.80 -4.56 -5.83
C PHE A 55 2.47 -4.23 -7.18
N LEU A 56 3.71 -3.73 -7.14
CA LEU A 56 4.50 -3.41 -8.34
C LEU A 56 4.81 -4.67 -9.17
N LYS A 57 5.12 -5.80 -8.52
CA LYS A 57 5.39 -7.08 -9.20
C LYS A 57 4.14 -7.68 -9.85
N THR A 58 2.98 -7.53 -9.23
CA THR A 58 1.72 -8.12 -9.72
C THR A 58 0.95 -7.21 -10.68
N GLY A 59 1.42 -5.97 -10.91
CA GLY A 59 0.71 -4.97 -11.71
C GLY A 59 -0.65 -4.59 -11.10
N GLY A 60 -0.79 -4.79 -9.78
CA GLY A 60 -2.06 -4.67 -9.07
C GLY A 60 -3.08 -5.76 -9.39
N THR A 61 -2.74 -6.88 -10.02
CA THR A 61 -3.69 -7.98 -10.14
C THR A 61 -3.77 -8.72 -8.81
N LYS A 62 -4.99 -8.88 -8.26
CA LYS A 62 -5.20 -9.69 -7.05
C LYS A 62 -4.71 -11.10 -7.39
N LYS A 63 -3.71 -11.64 -6.69
CA LYS A 63 -3.42 -13.08 -6.76
C LYS A 63 -4.70 -13.78 -6.32
N VAL A 64 -5.44 -14.30 -7.30
CA VAL A 64 -6.51 -15.24 -7.06
C VAL A 64 -5.79 -16.55 -6.75
N THR A 65 -5.45 -16.75 -5.48
CA THR A 65 -5.07 -18.07 -4.99
C THR A 65 -6.36 -18.89 -5.02
N MET A 66 -6.62 -19.54 -6.16
CA MET A 66 -7.47 -20.72 -6.20
C MET A 66 -6.64 -21.83 -5.58
N GLU A 67 -6.94 -22.16 -4.34
CA GLU A 67 -6.54 -23.40 -3.67
C GLU A 67 -7.73 -24.37 -3.70
#